data_AF-A0A7G2JYE2-F1
#
_entry.id   AF-A0A7G2JYE2-F1
#
_cell.length_a   1.000
_cell.length_b   1.000
_cell.length_c   1.000
_cell.angle_alpha   90.00
_cell.angle_beta   90.00
_cell.angle_gamma   90.00
#
_symmetry.space_group_name_H-M   'P 1'
#
loop_
_entity.id
_entity.type
_entity.pdbx_description
1 polymer ?
#
loop_
_entity_poly.entity_id
_entity_poly.type
_entity_poly.pdbx_seq_one_letter_code
_entity_poly.pdbx_strand_id
1 'polypeptide(L)' 'MDVSTQQVVSVAAALIPFLEHDDANRALMGANMQRQAVPTLRADKPLVGTGMEKPIALDSGVAVVAKRGGTVQ' A
#
# COMPACT_ATOMS: atom_id res chain seq x y z
N MET A 1 6.83 -12.43 -21.67
CA MET A 1 5.62 -11.60 -21.72
C MET A 1 5.41 -11.10 -20.30
N ASP A 2 5.32 -9.78 -20.10
CA ASP A 2 5.15 -9.20 -18.77
C ASP A 2 3.80 -9.62 -18.18
N VAL A 3 3.76 -9.87 -16.87
CA VAL A 3 2.61 -10.45 -16.17
C VAL A 3 1.73 -9.35 -15.56
N SER A 4 2.32 -8.22 -15.18
CA SER A 4 1.60 -7.09 -14.60
C SER A 4 2.33 -5.76 -14.82
N THR A 5 1.56 -4.69 -15.03
CA THR A 5 2.07 -3.31 -15.12
C THR A 5 2.71 -2.83 -13.82
N GLN A 6 2.39 -3.46 -12.68
CA GLN A 6 2.98 -3.14 -11.38
C GLN A 6 4.37 -3.75 -11.17
N GLN A 7 4.86 -4.61 -12.07
CA GLN A 7 6.17 -5.27 -11.92
C GLN A 7 7.36 -4.32 -11.97
N VAL A 8 7.17 -3.13 -12.55
CA VAL A 8 8.24 -2.13 -12.76
C VAL A 8 8.37 -1.17 -11.58
N VAL A 9 7.34 -1.08 -10.72
CA VAL A 9 7.28 -0.08 -9.65
C VAL A 9 7.51 -0.71 -8.27
N SER A 10 8.14 0.04 -7.37
CA SER A 10 8.29 -0.40 -5.98
C SER A 10 6.94 -0.46 -5.26
N VAL A 11 6.88 -1.24 -4.19
CA VAL A 11 5.70 -1.37 -3.32
C VAL A 11 5.17 -0.01 -2.83
N ALA A 12 6.07 0.92 -2.48
CA ALA A 12 5.70 2.26 -2.04
C ALA A 12 5.12 3.12 -3.18
N ALA A 13 5.71 3.04 -4.37
CA ALA A 13 5.17 3.76 -5.54
C ALA A 13 3.82 3.19 -5.99
N ALA A 14 3.61 1.87 -5.85
CA ALA A 14 2.37 1.19 -6.20
C ALA A 14 1.18 1.57 -5.29
N LEU A 15 1.41 2.29 -4.18
CA LEU A 15 0.37 2.87 -3.32
C LEU A 15 -0.11 4.26 -3.78
N ILE A 16 0.55 4.87 -4.78
CA ILE A 16 0.16 6.19 -5.30
C ILE A 16 -0.91 5.98 -6.38
N PRO A 17 -2.16 6.43 -6.18
CA PRO A 17 -3.19 6.35 -7.22
C PRO A 17 -2.84 7.30 -8.38
N PHE A 18 -3.21 6.90 -9.60
CA PHE A 18 -2.96 7.67 -10.83
C PHE A 18 -1.49 7.97 -11.13
N LEU A 19 -0.58 7.10 -10.68
CA LEU A 19 0.87 7.24 -10.85
C LEU A 19 1.29 7.51 -12.30
N GLU A 20 0.57 6.96 -13.27
CA GLU A 20 0.79 7.15 -14.71
C GLU A 20 0.59 8.60 -15.19
N HIS A 21 -0.02 9.46 -14.36
CA HIS A 21 -0.23 10.88 -14.62
C HIS A 21 0.78 11.78 -13.89
N ASP A 22 1.63 11.21 -13.02
CA ASP A 22 2.65 11.94 -12.28
C ASP A 22 4.03 11.78 -12.94
N ASP A 23 4.86 12.82 -12.87
CA ASP A 23 6.27 12.71 -13.26
C ASP A 23 7.09 11.90 -12.24
N ALA A 24 8.24 11.40 -12.68
CA ALA A 24 9.09 10.52 -11.86
C ALA A 24 9.59 11.17 -10.56
N ASN A 25 9.84 12.48 -10.56
CA ASN A 25 10.33 13.18 -9.37
C ASN A 25 9.22 13.34 -8.34
N ARG A 26 8.00 13.67 -8.78
CA ARG A 26 6.83 13.74 -7.91
C ARG A 26 6.45 12.37 -7.36
N ALA A 27 6.50 11.33 -8.18
CA ALA A 27 6.32 9.94 -7.75
C ALA A 27 7.35 9.53 -6.68
N LEU A 28 8.64 9.87 -6.89
CA LEU A 28 9.71 9.59 -5.94
C LEU A 28 9.49 10.34 -4.61
N MET A 29 9.15 11.62 -4.68
CA MET A 29 8.82 12.43 -3.51
C MET A 29 7.62 11.84 -2.77
N GLY A 30 6.55 11.48 -3.47
CA GLY A 30 5.35 10.84 -2.91
C GLY A 30 5.69 9.55 -2.17
N ALA A 31 6.46 8.66 -2.79
CA ALA A 31 6.86 7.39 -2.19
C ALA A 31 7.74 7.58 -0.94
N ASN A 32 8.58 8.62 -0.90
CA ASN A 32 9.38 8.96 0.28
C ASN A 32 8.54 9.58 1.39
N MET A 33 7.58 10.45 1.06
CA MET A 33 6.69 11.10 2.03
C MET A 33 5.80 10.08 2.74
N GLN A 34 5.30 9.05 2.04
CA GLN A 34 4.48 8.00 2.65
C GLN A 34 5.21 7.26 3.79
N ARG A 35 6.53 7.07 3.70
CA ARG A 35 7.32 6.40 4.75
C ARG A 35 7.47 7.22 6.04
N GLN A 36 7.10 8.50 6.00
CA GLN A 36 7.20 9.42 7.14
C GLN A 36 5.85 9.65 7.81
N ALA A 37 4.78 9.02 7.33
CA ALA A 37 3.45 9.15 7.91
C ALA A 37 3.42 8.66 9.36
N VAL A 38 2.75 9.41 10.24
CA VAL A 38 2.59 9.08 11.65
C VAL A 38 1.18 8.55 11.90
N PRO A 39 1.01 7.43 12.62
CA PRO A 39 -0.32 6.89 12.95
C PRO A 39 -1.15 7.86 13.78
N THR A 40 -2.41 8.07 13.39
CA THR A 40 -3.40 8.85 14.13
C THR A 40 -4.23 7.97 15.07
N LEU A 41 -4.92 8.56 16.07
CA LEU A 41 -5.81 7.82 16.98
C LEU A 41 -6.91 7.03 16.26
N ARG A 42 -7.46 7.58 15.18
CA ARG A 42 -8.44 6.94 14.30
C ARG A 42 -8.02 7.20 12.86
N ALA A 43 -7.46 6.19 12.20
CA ALA A 43 -7.09 6.28 10.80
C ALA A 43 -8.29 5.87 9.92
N ASP A 44 -8.67 6.74 8.98
CA ASP A 44 -9.70 6.46 8.00
C ASP A 44 -9.12 5.79 6.75
N LYS A 45 -9.94 5.01 6.05
CA LYS A 45 -9.54 4.39 4.78
C LYS A 45 -9.38 5.46 3.68
N PRO A 46 -8.44 5.30 2.73
CA PRO A 46 -8.39 6.17 1.57
C PRO A 46 -9.67 6.03 0.74
N LEU A 47 -10.20 7.15 0.23
CA LEU A 47 -11.39 7.13 -0.63
C LEU A 47 -11.08 6.54 -2.02
N VAL A 48 -9.84 6.68 -2.48
CA VAL A 48 -9.31 6.08 -3.71
C VAL A 48 -8.03 5.33 -3.34
N GLY A 49 -8.02 4.02 -3.60
CA GLY A 49 -6.88 3.14 -3.32
C GLY A 49 -6.41 2.41 -4.57
N THR A 50 -5.31 1.66 -4.46
CA THR A 50 -4.69 0.92 -5.58
C THR A 50 -4.90 -0.59 -5.50
N GLY A 51 -5.37 -1.10 -4.36
CA GLY A 51 -5.49 -2.53 -4.08
C GLY A 51 -4.23 -3.15 -3.47
N MET A 52 -3.10 -2.42 -3.47
CA MET A 52 -1.85 -2.86 -2.84
C MET A 52 -1.87 -2.74 -1.32
N GLU A 53 -2.80 -1.98 -0.74
CA GLU A 53 -2.89 -1.71 0.69
C GLU A 53 -3.07 -3.00 1.50
N LYS A 54 -3.91 -3.93 1.02
CA LYS A 54 -4.18 -5.18 1.73
C LYS A 54 -2.97 -6.14 1.71
N PRO A 55 -2.36 -6.47 0.55
CA PRO A 55 -1.12 -7.24 0.52
C PRO A 55 -0.04 -6.64 1.42
N ILE A 56 0.19 -5.32 1.35
CA ILE A 56 1.19 -4.64 2.16
C ILE A 56 0.90 -4.76 3.66
N ALA A 57 -0.36 -4.56 4.08
CA ALA A 57 -0.74 -4.68 5.48
C ALA A 57 -0.52 -6.10 6.02
N LEU A 58 -0.82 -7.13 5.20
CA LEU A 58 -0.61 -8.53 5.56
C LEU A 58 0.88 -8.88 5.66
N ASP A 59 1.67 -8.44 4.68
CA ASP A 59 3.09 -8.77 4.58
C ASP A 59 3.97 -7.94 5.53
N SER A 60 3.46 -6.80 6.02
CA SER A 60 4.17 -5.94 6.99
C SER A 60 4.48 -6.63 8.32
N GLY A 61 3.74 -7.68 8.66
CA GLY A 61 3.85 -8.37 9.95
C GLY A 61 3.30 -7.59 11.15
N VAL A 62 2.70 -6.41 10.93
CA VAL A 62 2.12 -5.58 12.01
C VAL A 62 0.74 -6.11 12.43
N ALA A 63 -0.02 -6.67 11.49
CA ALA A 63 -1.34 -7.22 11.76
C ALA A 63 -1.26 -8.67 12.27
N VAL A 64 -2.15 -9.04 13.20
CA VAL A 64 -2.30 -10.44 13.64
C VAL A 64 -3.11 -11.21 12.58
N VAL A 65 -2.55 -12.32 12.11
CA VAL A 65 -3.19 -13.20 11.12
C VAL A 65 -3.50 -14.56 11.75
N ALA A 66 -4.74 -15.02 11.60
CA ALA A 66 -5.15 -16.34 12.08
C ALA A 66 -4.50 -17.44 11.22
N LYS A 67 -3.77 -18.36 11.87
CA LYS A 67 -3.12 -19.50 11.18
C LYS A 67 -4.11 -20.59 10.75
N ARG A 68 -5.26 -20.67 11.43
CA ARG A 68 -6.33 -21.64 11.20
C ARG A 68 -7.67 -20.95 11.42
N GLY A 69 -8.68 -21.31 10.63
CA GLY A 69 -10.04 -20.79 10.79
C GLY A 69 -10.72 -21.30 12.06
N GLY A 70 -11.75 -20.56 12.51
CA GLY A 70 -12.55 -20.89 13.69
C GLY A 70 -13.60 -19.82 13.95
N THR A 71 -14.36 -19.97 15.04
CA THR A 71 -15.37 -19.00 15.49
C THR A 71 -14.81 -18.16 16.63
N VAL A 72 -14.95 -16.83 16.54
CA VAL A 72 -14.64 -15.90 17.65
C VAL A 72 -15.84 -15.88 18.61
N GLN A 73 -15.61 -16.12 19.90
CA GLN A 73 -16.64 -16.06 20.96
C GLN A 73 -16.73 -14.66 21.57
#